data_AF-A0A6B3HUI5-F1
#
_entry.id   AF-A0A6B3HUI5-F1
#
_cell.length_a   1.000
_cell.length_b   1.000
_cell.length_c   1.000
_cell.angle_alpha   90.00
_cell.angle_beta   90.00
_cell.angle_gamma   90.00
#
_symmetry.space_group_name_H-M   'P 1'
#
loop_
_entity.id
_entity.type
_entity.pdbx_description
1 polymer ?
#
loop_
_entity_poly.entity_id
_entity_poly.type
_entity_poly.pdbx_seq_one_letter_code
_entity_poly.pdbx_strand_id
1 'polypeptide(L)'
;AFPEEYMLADVEVGWGVPPGYGVRSMHRGEDGAIDDLLVCIPLPGTGRYRMSMLVPPELSAARPSEPSAGDGVAHGLEGGTAPALADIQKVLDRLAPEPVTASALRWSSVFRISHRLVDRYGEGRVFVAGDAAHIHP
;
A
#
# COMPACT_ATOMS: atom_id res chain seq x y z
N ALA A 1 1.62 5.53 -14.95
CA ALA A 1 1.30 5.06 -13.59
C ALA A 1 0.36 3.89 -13.74
N PHE A 2 0.51 2.85 -12.92
CA PHE A 2 -0.50 1.81 -12.87
C PHE A 2 -1.78 2.39 -12.23
N PRO A 3 -2.99 1.99 -12.67
CA PRO A 3 -4.22 2.56 -12.14
C PRO A 3 -4.43 2.23 -10.65
N GLU A 4 -3.88 1.10 -10.18
CA GLU A 4 -4.06 0.58 -8.84
C GLU A 4 -3.42 1.48 -7.77
N GLU A 5 -4.18 1.73 -6.70
CA GLU A 5 -3.68 2.32 -5.47
C GLU A 5 -3.57 1.26 -4.39
N TYR A 6 -2.50 1.36 -3.59
CA TYR A 6 -2.27 0.49 -2.46
C TYR A 6 -2.25 1.30 -1.18
N MET A 7 -2.73 0.69 -0.11
CA MET A 7 -2.49 1.18 1.24
C MET A 7 -1.56 0.24 2.01
N LEU A 8 -0.70 0.84 2.82
CA LEU A 8 0.18 0.18 3.76
C LEU A 8 -0.22 0.53 5.19
N ALA A 9 -0.08 -0.42 6.10
CA ALA A 9 -0.17 -0.16 7.54
C ALA A 9 0.71 -1.10 8.36
N ASP A 10 1.31 -0.55 9.41
CA ASP A 10 1.98 -1.34 10.45
C ASP A 10 1.04 -1.46 11.66
N VAL A 11 0.54 -2.68 11.91
CA VAL A 11 -0.47 -2.97 12.95
C VAL A 11 -0.09 -4.21 13.77
N GLU A 12 -0.80 -4.37 14.89
CA GLU A 12 -0.78 -5.59 15.69
C GLU A 12 -2.06 -6.39 15.48
N VAL A 13 -1.92 -7.69 15.23
CA VAL A 13 -3.02 -8.66 15.11
C VAL A 13 -2.68 -9.92 15.89
N GLY A 14 -3.67 -10.43 16.63
CA GLY A 14 -3.57 -11.67 17.39
C GLY A 14 -4.31 -12.80 16.68
N TRP A 15 -3.59 -13.60 15.91
CA TRP A 15 -4.13 -14.76 15.19
C TRP A 15 -3.27 -16.01 15.37
N GLY A 16 -3.77 -17.16 14.93
CA GLY A 16 -3.12 -18.46 14.99
C GLY A 16 -1.99 -18.69 13.98
N VAL A 17 -1.67 -17.72 13.12
CA VAL A 17 -0.56 -17.85 12.15
C VAL A 17 0.77 -17.96 12.90
N PRO A 18 1.62 -18.98 12.61
CA PRO A 18 2.89 -19.13 13.29
C PRO A 18 3.80 -17.90 13.14
N PRO A 19 4.59 -17.54 14.18
CA PRO A 19 5.50 -16.41 14.11
C PRO A 19 6.49 -16.50 12.95
N GLY A 20 6.76 -15.38 12.29
CA GLY A 20 7.72 -15.30 11.18
C GLY A 20 7.16 -15.70 9.81
N TYR A 21 5.90 -16.12 9.72
CA TYR A 21 5.25 -16.42 8.45
C TYR A 21 4.56 -15.18 7.86
N GLY A 22 4.72 -14.99 6.55
CA GLY A 22 3.93 -14.05 5.78
C GLY A 22 2.57 -14.65 5.42
N VAL A 23 1.54 -13.81 5.42
CA VAL A 23 0.19 -14.18 4.95
C VAL A 23 -0.06 -13.49 3.61
N ARG A 24 -0.65 -14.20 2.66
CA ARG A 24 -1.17 -13.61 1.43
C ARG A 24 -2.55 -14.19 1.17
N SER A 25 -3.55 -13.32 1.20
CA SER A 25 -4.95 -13.65 0.92
C SER A 25 -5.42 -12.79 -0.25
N MET A 26 -6.22 -13.39 -1.14
CA MET A 26 -6.73 -12.74 -2.35
C MET A 26 -8.17 -13.16 -2.58
N HIS A 27 -9.01 -12.19 -2.95
CA HIS A 27 -10.26 -12.49 -3.60
C HIS A 27 -10.05 -12.53 -5.12
N ARG A 28 -10.83 -13.38 -5.80
CA ARG A 28 -10.90 -13.40 -7.26
C ARG A 28 -12.35 -13.24 -7.67
N GLY A 29 -12.60 -12.29 -8.57
CA GLY A 29 -13.90 -12.07 -9.17
C GLY A 29 -14.33 -13.25 -10.06
N GLU A 30 -15.55 -13.15 -10.60
CA GLU A 30 -16.14 -14.18 -11.46
C GLU A 30 -15.34 -14.43 -12.76
N ASP A 31 -14.64 -13.41 -13.24
CA ASP A 31 -13.74 -13.48 -14.41
C ASP A 31 -12.35 -14.03 -14.08
N GLY A 32 -12.09 -14.34 -12.80
CA GLY A 32 -10.82 -14.84 -12.29
C GLY A 32 -9.77 -13.76 -12.00
N ALA A 33 -10.08 -12.48 -12.24
CA ALA A 33 -9.20 -11.37 -11.90
C ALA A 33 -9.13 -11.16 -10.38
N ILE A 34 -7.98 -10.70 -9.87
CA ILE A 34 -7.84 -10.33 -8.46
C ILE A 34 -8.38 -8.93 -8.28
N ASP A 35 -9.39 -8.77 -7.43
CA ASP A 35 -10.06 -7.51 -7.11
C ASP A 35 -9.90 -7.10 -5.63
N ASP A 36 -9.41 -7.99 -4.77
CA ASP A 36 -9.04 -7.69 -3.38
C ASP A 36 -7.77 -8.47 -2.96
N LEU A 37 -6.92 -7.83 -2.15
CA LEU A 37 -5.62 -8.37 -1.74
C LEU A 37 -5.28 -7.93 -0.32
N LEU A 38 -4.76 -8.89 0.45
CA LEU A 38 -4.11 -8.67 1.74
C LEU A 38 -2.77 -9.40 1.75
N VAL A 39 -1.67 -8.67 1.93
CA VAL A 39 -0.35 -9.24 2.19
C VAL A 39 0.12 -8.77 3.56
N CYS A 40 0.46 -9.69 4.46
CA CYS A 40 0.94 -9.39 5.80
C CYS A 40 2.37 -9.91 5.95
N ILE A 41 3.33 -9.01 6.11
CA ILE A 41 4.73 -9.34 6.33
C ILE A 41 5.04 -9.20 7.82
N PRO A 42 5.53 -10.24 8.50
CA PRO A 42 5.84 -10.17 9.92
C PRO A 42 6.98 -9.17 10.17
N LEU A 43 6.79 -8.33 11.18
CA LEU A 43 7.79 -7.40 11.68
C LEU A 43 8.39 -7.93 12.99
N PRO A 44 9.58 -7.48 13.41
CA PRO A 44 10.13 -7.85 14.72
C PRO A 44 9.14 -7.57 15.86
N GLY A 45 8.97 -8.56 16.74
CA GLY A 45 7.98 -8.54 17.84
C GLY A 45 6.83 -9.53 17.62
N THR A 46 5.99 -9.67 18.63
CA THR A 46 4.84 -10.60 18.58
C THR A 46 3.64 -9.94 17.93
N GLY A 47 3.02 -10.62 16.97
CA GLY A 47 1.76 -10.17 16.34
C GLY A 47 1.89 -8.90 15.49
N ARG A 48 3.11 -8.44 15.18
CA ARG A 48 3.34 -7.21 14.41
C ARG A 48 3.48 -7.52 12.93
N TYR A 49 2.73 -6.80 12.11
CA TYR A 49 2.74 -6.99 10.66
C TYR A 49 2.77 -5.65 9.91
N ARG A 50 3.52 -5.63 8.81
CA ARG A 50 3.33 -4.66 7.72
C ARG A 50 2.32 -5.26 6.75
N MET A 51 1.18 -4.60 6.60
CA MET A 51 0.10 -5.03 5.74
C MET A 51 0.04 -4.17 4.48
N SER A 52 0.04 -4.80 3.31
CA SER A 52 -0.21 -4.16 2.00
C SER A 52 -1.56 -4.61 1.48
N MET A 53 -2.39 -3.66 1.09
CA MET A 53 -3.78 -3.90 0.65
C MET A 53 -4.12 -3.01 -0.53
N LEU A 54 -5.12 -3.38 -1.33
CA LEU A 54 -5.70 -2.44 -2.30
C LEU A 54 -6.47 -1.35 -1.55
N VAL A 55 -6.44 -0.11 -2.05
CA VAL A 55 -7.26 0.97 -1.50
C VAL A 55 -8.72 0.74 -1.91
N PRO A 56 -9.66 0.66 -0.96
CA PRO A 56 -11.08 0.57 -1.29
C PRO A 56 -11.56 1.80 -2.09
N PRO A 57 -12.51 1.65 -3.04
CA PRO A 57 -13.00 2.75 -3.85
C PRO A 57 -13.46 3.97 -3.05
N GLU A 58 -14.06 3.77 -1.87
CA GLU A 58 -14.51 4.83 -0.97
C GLU A 58 -13.38 5.71 -0.42
N LEU A 59 -12.17 5.15 -0.23
CA LEU A 59 -10.96 5.88 0.19
C LEU A 59 -10.21 6.50 -0.99
N SER A 60 -10.44 5.99 -2.20
CA SER A 60 -9.90 6.55 -3.44
C SER A 60 -10.72 7.76 -3.91
N ALA A 61 -12.06 7.68 -3.86
CA ALA A 61 -12.98 8.71 -4.34
C ALA A 61 -13.17 9.92 -3.41
N ALA A 62 -12.85 9.79 -2.11
CA ALA A 62 -12.95 10.89 -1.14
C ALA A 62 -11.87 11.99 -1.31
N ARG A 63 -10.99 11.87 -2.32
CA ARG A 63 -9.94 12.84 -2.60
C ARG A 63 -10.20 13.52 -3.94
N PRO A 64 -10.69 14.78 -3.96
CA PRO A 64 -10.60 15.61 -5.14
C PRO A 64 -9.13 15.68 -5.55
N SER A 65 -8.82 15.25 -6.77
CA SER A 65 -7.59 15.64 -7.42
C SER A 65 -7.58 17.17 -7.48
N GLU A 66 -6.73 17.83 -6.70
CA GLU A 66 -6.38 19.21 -7.02
C GLU A 66 -5.85 19.20 -8.46
N PRO A 67 -6.33 20.08 -9.36
CA PRO A 67 -5.80 20.14 -10.70
C PRO A 67 -4.33 20.55 -10.61
N SER A 68 -3.43 19.58 -10.78
CA SER A 68 -2.01 19.86 -11.01
C SER A 68 -1.92 20.76 -12.23
N ALA A 69 -1.54 22.02 -12.01
CA ALA A 69 -1.22 22.95 -13.09
C ALA A 69 0.08 22.49 -13.75
N GLY A 70 -0.04 21.60 -14.74
CA GLY A 70 1.05 21.04 -15.54
C GLY A 70 0.87 19.54 -15.74
N ASP A 71 1.51 18.97 -16.76
CA ASP A 71 1.56 17.54 -17.16
C ASP A 71 2.02 16.54 -16.06
N GLY A 72 2.02 16.95 -14.79
CA GLY A 72 2.42 16.20 -13.61
C GLY A 72 1.39 15.15 -13.20
N VAL A 73 1.66 13.90 -13.57
CA VAL A 73 1.07 12.73 -12.89
C VAL A 73 1.62 12.69 -11.46
N ALA A 74 0.74 12.66 -10.46
CA ALA A 74 1.11 12.59 -9.04
C ALA A 74 1.85 11.27 -8.73
N HIS A 75 3.07 11.38 -8.20
CA HIS A 75 3.86 10.27 -7.66
C HIS A 75 4.38 10.61 -6.28
N GLY A 76 4.35 9.62 -5.38
CA GLY A 76 4.88 9.74 -4.03
C GLY A 76 3.85 9.44 -2.96
N LEU A 77 4.25 9.67 -1.71
CA LEU A 77 3.37 9.71 -0.54
C LEU A 77 2.35 10.82 -0.80
N GLU A 78 1.22 10.51 -1.42
CA GLU A 78 0.18 11.51 -1.63
C GLU A 78 -0.21 12.06 -0.26
N GLY A 79 -0.25 13.39 -0.12
CA GLY A 79 -0.69 14.10 1.08
C GLY A 79 -2.18 13.93 1.40
N GLY A 80 -2.77 12.80 0.99
CA GLY A 80 -4.09 12.36 1.39
C GLY A 80 -4.10 11.89 2.84
N THR A 81 -5.29 11.86 3.44
CA THR A 81 -5.50 11.32 4.78
C THR A 81 -4.99 9.88 4.83
N ALA A 82 -4.03 9.61 5.72
CA ALA A 82 -3.50 8.26 5.91
C ALA A 82 -4.62 7.28 6.31
N PRO A 83 -4.57 6.02 5.86
CA PRO A 83 -5.57 5.01 6.22
C PRO A 83 -5.74 4.90 7.73
N ALA A 84 -6.98 4.91 8.21
CA ALA A 84 -7.26 4.73 9.63
C ALA A 84 -7.28 3.25 9.98
N LEU A 85 -7.17 2.92 11.28
CA LEU A 85 -7.22 1.53 11.75
C LEU A 85 -8.53 0.83 11.34
N ALA A 86 -9.63 1.56 11.29
CA ALA A 86 -10.92 1.05 10.83
C ALA A 86 -10.91 0.62 9.36
N ASP A 87 -10.11 1.27 8.51
CA ASP A 87 -9.98 0.90 7.11
C ASP A 87 -9.18 -0.39 6.94
N ILE A 88 -8.15 -0.58 7.77
CA ILE A 88 -7.39 -1.84 7.85
C ILE A 88 -8.30 -2.97 8.35
N GLN A 89 -9.11 -2.70 9.37
CA GLN A 89 -10.05 -3.67 9.93
C GLN A 89 -11.04 -4.17 8.86
N LYS A 90 -11.61 -3.28 8.03
CA LYS A 90 -12.53 -3.68 6.96
C LYS A 90 -11.91 -4.68 5.99
N VAL A 91 -10.61 -4.55 5.67
CA VAL A 91 -9.93 -5.51 4.79
C VAL A 91 -9.69 -6.84 5.51
N LEU A 92 -9.28 -6.79 6.79
CA LEU A 92 -9.12 -7.99 7.60
C LEU A 92 -10.43 -8.77 7.74
N ASP A 93 -11.56 -8.08 7.95
CA ASP A 93 -12.89 -8.70 8.04
C ASP A 93 -13.25 -9.50 6.78
N ARG A 94 -12.71 -9.11 5.61
CA ARG A 94 -12.94 -9.80 4.33
C ARG A 94 -11.91 -10.88 4.03
N LEU A 95 -10.64 -10.65 4.36
CA LEU A 95 -9.52 -11.43 3.81
C LEU A 95 -8.64 -12.13 4.85
N ALA A 96 -8.78 -11.84 6.14
CA ALA A 96 -7.99 -12.51 7.16
C ALA A 96 -8.28 -14.03 7.15
N PRO A 97 -7.27 -14.88 7.43
CA PRO A 97 -7.47 -16.34 7.47
C PRO A 97 -8.41 -16.78 8.60
N GLU A 98 -8.59 -15.95 9.62
CA GLU A 98 -9.49 -16.13 10.74
C GLU A 98 -9.96 -14.77 11.26
N PRO A 99 -11.09 -14.71 12.00
CA PRO A 99 -11.57 -13.47 12.60
C PRO A 99 -10.51 -12.86 13.52
N VAL A 100 -10.16 -11.60 13.27
CA VAL A 100 -9.11 -10.90 14.02
C VAL A 100 -9.42 -9.42 14.15
N THR A 101 -8.95 -8.81 15.23
CA THR A 101 -9.03 -7.36 15.43
C THR A 101 -7.65 -6.74 15.30
N ALA A 102 -7.51 -5.78 14.38
CA ALA A 102 -6.32 -4.95 14.29
C ALA A 102 -6.26 -3.96 15.45
N SER A 103 -5.05 -3.72 15.93
CA SER A 103 -4.77 -2.78 17.01
C SER A 103 -3.42 -2.10 16.78
N ALA A 104 -3.11 -1.12 17.63
CA ALA A 104 -1.82 -0.45 17.67
C ALA A 104 -1.29 0.01 16.30
N LEU A 105 -2.11 0.75 15.54
CA LEU A 105 -1.69 1.35 14.27
C LEU A 105 -0.51 2.30 14.53
N ARG A 106 0.67 1.94 14.03
CA ARG A 106 1.90 2.74 14.24
C ARG A 106 2.20 3.67 13.08
N TRP A 107 1.86 3.24 11.87
CA TRP A 107 2.12 3.97 10.63
C TRP A 107 1.16 3.46 9.55
N SER A 108 0.73 4.36 8.66
CA SER A 108 0.00 4.00 7.44
C SER A 108 0.27 5.01 6.32
N SER A 109 0.09 4.56 5.09
CA SER A 109 0.22 5.40 3.89
C SER A 109 -0.63 4.86 2.75
N VAL A 110 -1.08 5.74 1.86
CA VAL A 110 -1.52 5.36 0.51
C VAL A 110 -0.38 5.64 -0.46
N PHE A 111 -0.22 4.81 -1.48
CA PHE A 111 0.71 5.05 -2.57
C PHE A 111 0.20 4.47 -3.88
N ARG A 112 0.64 5.05 -5.00
CA ARG A 112 0.37 4.55 -6.34
C ARG A 112 1.65 3.97 -6.92
N ILE A 113 1.53 2.81 -7.55
CA ILE A 113 2.66 2.17 -8.21
C ILE A 113 2.97 2.87 -9.54
N SER A 114 4.25 3.12 -9.79
CA SER A 114 4.73 3.63 -11.08
C SER A 114 6.09 3.09 -11.43
N HIS A 115 6.31 2.91 -12.72
CA HIS A 115 7.59 2.51 -13.28
C HIS A 115 8.13 3.66 -14.13
N ARG A 116 9.19 4.32 -13.67
CA ARG A 116 9.81 5.46 -14.35
C ARG A 116 11.31 5.44 -14.15
N LEU A 117 12.01 6.02 -15.11
CA LEU A 117 13.46 6.12 -15.15
C LEU A 117 13.83 7.47 -15.77
N VAL A 118 14.86 8.13 -15.24
CA VAL A 118 15.41 9.35 -15.85
C VAL A 118 16.07 9.04 -17.19
N ASP A 119 16.02 9.99 -18.12
CA ASP A 119 16.68 9.83 -19.43
C ASP A 119 18.21 9.78 -19.31
N ARG A 120 18.77 10.46 -18.29
CA ARG A 120 20.21 10.48 -17.99
C ARG A 120 20.45 10.54 -16.48
N TYR A 121 21.42 9.77 -16.00
CA TYR A 121 21.77 9.69 -14.57
C TYR A 121 22.68 10.83 -14.10
N GLY A 122 23.15 11.69 -15.00
CA GLY A 122 23.98 12.81 -14.62
C GLY A 122 24.29 13.74 -15.77
N GLU A 123 24.72 14.94 -15.41
CA GLU A 123 25.15 16.01 -16.30
C GLU A 123 26.33 16.75 -15.67
N GLY A 124 27.50 16.66 -16.32
CA GLY A 124 28.75 17.21 -15.78
C GLY A 124 29.17 16.53 -14.47
N ARG A 125 29.11 17.28 -13.36
CA ARG A 125 29.47 16.81 -12.01
C ARG A 125 28.26 16.57 -11.10
N VAL A 126 27.05 16.61 -11.66
CA VAL A 126 25.80 16.38 -10.94
C VAL A 126 25.22 15.05 -11.37
N PHE A 127 24.85 14.22 -10.41
CA PHE A 127 24.32 12.88 -10.63
C PHE A 127 23.05 12.67 -9.80
N VAL A 128 22.15 11.81 -10.29
CA VAL A 128 20.96 11.34 -9.58
C VAL A 128 21.07 9.83 -9.33
N ALA A 129 20.51 9.37 -8.21
CA ALA A 129 20.50 7.97 -7.80
C ALA A 129 19.28 7.67 -6.92
N GLY A 130 18.94 6.38 -6.77
CA GLY A 130 17.77 5.93 -6.02
C GLY A 130 16.46 6.43 -6.64
N ASP A 131 15.47 6.74 -5.80
CA ASP A 131 14.14 7.19 -6.23
C ASP A 131 14.16 8.48 -7.06
N ALA A 132 15.21 9.30 -6.92
CA ALA A 132 15.41 10.48 -7.76
C ALA A 132 15.76 10.13 -9.22
N ALA A 133 16.26 8.93 -9.47
CA ALA A 133 16.63 8.43 -10.79
C ALA A 133 15.63 7.39 -11.33
N HIS A 134 15.06 6.56 -10.46
CA HIS A 134 14.18 5.46 -10.88
C HIS A 134 13.18 5.06 -9.79
N ILE A 135 11.97 4.72 -10.21
CA ILE A 135 10.93 4.13 -9.34
C ILE A 135 10.38 2.86 -10.00
N HIS A 136 10.07 1.86 -9.19
CA HIS A 136 9.60 0.56 -9.65
C HIS A 136 8.31 0.13 -8.91
N PRO A 137 7.52 -0.77 -9.54
CA PRO A 137 6.43 -1.51 -8.90
C PRO A 137 6.84 -2.37 -7.71
#